data_AF-A0A954V2T1-F1
#
_entry.id   AF-A0A954V2T1-F1
#
_cell.length_a   1.000
_cell.length_b   1.000
_cell.length_c   1.000
_cell.angle_alpha   90.00
_cell.angle_beta   90.00
_cell.angle_gamma   90.00
#
_symmetry.space_group_name_H-M   'P 1'
#
loop_
_entity.id
_entity.type
_entity.pdbx_description
1 polymer ?
#
loop_
_entity_poly.entity_id
_entity_poly.type
_entity_poly.pdbx_seq_one_letter_code
_entity_poly.pdbx_strand_id
1 'polypeptide(L)'
;AAVMVPLSQLPFAWSFACFAFIQLSLLSISVWSLGRDYSVLHQRKGWLWAIVGSPLVLESLIGGQSSLLALACIVGFLHFLRRDNYVIAGSLLAMTLYKPNVAALLVVAALIVHPRLLRGFLPTMAIGLGIALLTAGTSGVLKYVQLATQLASSQWSLETPFWKVHGLAPSFQSVWPEHGKLACVGVGLLISLLVAWQWRARRLAELLAVALLLCCNALFNPYVPIYDLVLLELALVLVCQAAYSGQFKLQSIVYFQGAALLLFVGPHLSQALARPLGWNPFPMLLVGVLFAAVAYEWNASATETEVGVFQRTP
;
A
#
# COMPACT_ATOMS: atom_id res chain seq x y z
N ALA A 1 12.06 16.42 -4.99
CA ALA A 1 13.16 17.37 -5.22
C ALA A 1 13.44 18.23 -3.98
N ALA A 2 12.52 19.13 -3.58
CA ALA A 2 12.76 20.11 -2.50
C ALA A 2 13.31 19.53 -1.18
N VAL A 3 12.82 18.38 -0.73
CA VAL A 3 13.31 17.74 0.52
C VAL A 3 14.70 17.09 0.35
N MET A 4 15.04 16.66 -0.86
CA MET A 4 16.28 15.91 -1.12
C MET A 4 17.43 16.81 -1.58
N VAL A 5 17.15 18.01 -2.10
CA VAL A 5 18.18 18.96 -2.53
C VAL A 5 19.15 19.31 -1.39
N PRO A 6 18.70 19.65 -0.16
CA PRO A 6 19.63 19.91 0.94
C PRO A 6 20.48 18.68 1.29
N LEU A 7 19.90 17.48 1.29
CA LEU A 7 20.63 16.24 1.56
C LEU A 7 21.70 15.97 0.51
N SER A 8 21.42 16.26 -0.77
CA SER A 8 22.37 16.04 -1.87
C SER A 8 23.62 16.92 -1.82
N GLN A 9 23.62 17.98 -0.99
CA GLN A 9 24.78 18.85 -0.79
C GLN A 9 25.75 18.32 0.28
N LEU A 10 25.34 17.32 1.06
CA LEU A 10 26.17 16.70 2.09
C LEU A 10 27.04 15.59 1.48
N PRO A 11 28.20 15.26 2.08
CA PRO A 11 28.92 14.04 1.75
C PRO A 11 28.03 12.81 1.89
N PHE A 12 28.21 11.81 1.02
CA PHE A 12 27.30 10.65 0.93
C PHE A 12 26.97 10.00 2.28
N ALA A 13 27.97 9.77 3.14
CA ALA A 13 27.77 9.17 4.45
C ALA A 13 26.81 9.98 5.34
N TRP A 14 26.94 11.31 5.32
CA TRP A 14 26.07 12.21 6.08
C TRP A 14 24.68 12.32 5.47
N SER A 15 24.59 12.42 4.14
CA SER A 15 23.30 12.39 3.44
C SER A 15 22.53 11.11 3.77
N PHE A 16 23.20 9.96 3.71
CA PHE A 16 22.61 8.66 4.04
C PHE A 16 22.21 8.57 5.51
N ALA A 17 23.07 9.00 6.44
CA ALA A 17 22.75 9.00 7.87
C ALA A 17 21.53 9.88 8.19
N CYS A 18 21.45 11.09 7.64
CA CYS A 18 20.30 11.97 7.78
C CYS A 18 19.04 11.35 7.16
N PHE A 19 19.14 10.78 5.97
CA PHE A 19 18.04 10.09 5.32
C PHE A 19 17.52 8.92 6.18
N ALA A 20 18.40 8.03 6.63
CA ALA A 20 18.05 6.88 7.46
C ALA A 20 17.40 7.33 8.78
N PHE A 21 17.94 8.37 9.42
CA PHE A 21 17.36 8.95 10.63
C PHE A 21 15.93 9.46 10.41
N ILE A 22 15.68 10.17 9.29
CA ILE A 22 14.33 10.63 8.93
C ILE A 22 13.40 9.43 8.73
N GLN A 23 13.81 8.41 7.98
CA GLN A 23 12.96 7.23 7.71
C GLN A 23 12.67 6.43 8.99
N LEU A 24 13.66 6.25 9.86
CA LEU A 24 13.47 5.57 11.16
C LEU A 24 12.56 6.37 12.09
N SER A 25 12.62 7.70 12.05
CA SER A 25 11.72 8.57 12.82
C SER A 25 10.28 8.44 12.31
N LEU A 26 10.08 8.45 10.99
CA LEU A 26 8.78 8.24 10.36
C LEU A 26 8.20 6.85 10.67
N LEU A 27 9.04 5.82 10.63
CA LEU A 27 8.65 4.47 11.01
C LEU A 27 8.25 4.41 12.49
N SER A 28 9.04 5.02 13.39
CA SER A 28 8.73 5.06 14.82
C SER A 28 7.41 5.76 15.11
N ILE A 29 7.14 6.89 14.46
CA ILE A 29 5.86 7.62 14.56
C ILE A 29 4.71 6.75 14.04
N SER A 30 4.90 6.09 12.90
CA SER A 30 3.89 5.20 12.30
C SER A 30 3.54 4.07 13.26
N VAL A 31 4.55 3.38 13.77
CA VAL A 31 4.42 2.27 14.70
C VAL A 31 3.76 2.71 16.00
N TRP A 32 4.17 3.85 16.56
CA TRP A 32 3.55 4.43 17.74
C TRP A 32 2.07 4.75 17.52
N SER A 33 1.73 5.38 16.39
CA SER A 33 0.34 5.68 16.02
C SER A 33 -0.49 4.41 15.86
N LEU A 34 0.05 3.39 15.19
CA LEU A 34 -0.62 2.10 15.02
C LEU A 34 -0.87 1.43 16.36
N GLY A 35 0.14 1.41 17.25
CA GLY A 35 -0.02 0.86 18.60
C GLY A 35 -1.12 1.58 19.39
N ARG A 36 -1.22 2.90 19.26
CA ARG A 36 -2.25 3.70 19.93
C ARG A 36 -3.66 3.42 19.40
N ASP A 37 -3.82 3.27 18.08
CA ASP A 37 -5.13 3.12 17.46
C ASP A 37 -5.61 1.65 17.37
N TYR A 38 -4.69 0.67 17.45
CA TYR A 38 -4.97 -0.75 17.23
C TYR A 38 -4.46 -1.63 18.36
N SER A 39 -5.40 -2.13 19.17
CA SER A 39 -5.13 -2.92 20.38
C SER A 39 -4.46 -4.27 20.12
N VAL A 40 -4.62 -4.85 18.93
CA VAL A 40 -4.01 -6.15 18.56
C VAL A 40 -2.49 -6.14 18.75
N LEU A 41 -1.87 -4.99 18.51
CA LEU A 41 -0.43 -4.81 18.61
C LEU A 41 0.03 -4.92 20.06
N HIS A 42 -0.69 -4.32 21.01
CA HIS A 42 -0.30 -4.34 22.43
C HIS A 42 -0.33 -5.74 23.06
N GLN A 43 -1.11 -6.66 22.50
CA GLN A 43 -1.30 -7.99 23.09
C GLN A 43 -0.26 -9.01 22.64
N ARG A 44 0.46 -8.75 21.56
CA ARG A 44 1.43 -9.69 20.99
C ARG A 44 2.84 -9.22 21.30
N LYS A 45 3.51 -9.85 22.27
CA LYS A 45 4.93 -9.58 22.55
C LYS A 45 5.75 -9.72 21.26
N GLY A 46 6.59 -8.73 20.96
CA GLY A 46 7.48 -8.74 19.79
C GLY A 46 6.92 -8.15 18.49
N TRP A 47 5.67 -7.68 18.46
CA TRP A 47 5.10 -7.04 17.26
C TRP A 47 5.93 -5.87 16.72
N LEU A 48 6.49 -5.06 17.63
CA LEU A 48 7.37 -3.93 17.30
C LEU A 48 8.59 -4.42 16.55
N TRP A 49 9.22 -5.50 17.03
CA TRP A 49 10.38 -6.10 16.39
C TRP A 49 10.04 -6.74 15.05
N ALA A 50 8.83 -7.30 14.90
CA ALA A 50 8.39 -7.87 13.63
C ALA A 50 8.21 -6.79 12.55
N ILE A 51 7.70 -5.61 12.89
CA ILE A 51 7.54 -4.49 11.95
C ILE A 51 8.89 -3.82 11.68
N VAL A 52 9.61 -3.40 12.74
CA VAL A 52 10.87 -2.65 12.58
C VAL A 52 11.98 -3.52 11.99
N GLY A 53 12.04 -4.79 12.38
CA GLY A 53 13.04 -5.75 11.91
C GLY A 53 12.66 -6.46 10.61
N SER A 54 11.62 -6.01 9.90
CA SER A 54 11.21 -6.67 8.68
C SER A 54 12.27 -6.50 7.57
N PRO A 55 12.47 -7.52 6.71
CA PRO A 55 13.29 -7.40 5.53
C PRO A 55 12.86 -6.25 4.61
N LEU A 56 11.56 -5.91 4.57
CA LEU A 56 11.04 -4.82 3.73
C LEU A 56 11.43 -3.44 4.23
N VAL A 57 11.43 -3.24 5.56
CA VAL A 57 11.97 -2.03 6.19
C VAL A 57 13.46 -1.90 5.89
N LEU A 58 14.22 -2.99 6.05
CA LEU A 58 15.66 -2.99 5.77
C LEU A 58 15.96 -2.68 4.30
N GLU A 59 15.26 -3.31 3.35
CA GLU A 59 15.36 -3.02 1.91
C GLU A 59 15.01 -1.56 1.60
N SER A 60 13.99 -0.99 2.24
CA SER A 60 13.66 0.43 2.06
C SER A 60 14.78 1.36 2.58
N LEU A 61 15.40 1.03 3.71
CA LEU A 61 16.48 1.83 4.29
C LEU A 61 17.77 1.71 3.48
N ILE A 62 18.22 0.48 3.21
CA ILE A 62 19.45 0.18 2.46
C ILE A 62 19.32 0.69 1.02
N GLY A 63 18.15 0.53 0.41
CA GLY A 63 17.87 1.01 -0.94
C GLY A 63 17.73 2.53 -1.07
N GLY A 64 17.81 3.28 0.03
CA GLY A 64 17.63 4.74 0.02
C GLY A 64 16.22 5.17 -0.40
N GLN A 65 15.20 4.35 -0.13
CA GLN A 65 13.85 4.52 -0.66
C GLN A 65 12.94 5.21 0.33
N SER A 66 12.11 6.11 -0.19
CA SER A 66 11.18 6.91 0.61
C SER A 66 9.88 6.18 0.93
N SER A 67 9.82 4.84 0.82
CA SER A 67 8.56 4.09 0.98
C SER A 67 8.02 4.14 2.42
N LEU A 68 8.89 4.33 3.41
CA LEU A 68 8.51 4.57 4.80
C LEU A 68 7.83 5.94 5.02
N LEU A 69 8.08 6.94 4.17
CA LEU A 69 7.32 8.19 4.17
C LEU A 69 5.89 7.96 3.68
N ALA A 70 5.69 7.17 2.62
CA ALA A 70 4.35 6.80 2.17
C ALA A 70 3.60 6.02 3.26
N LEU A 71 4.27 5.08 3.93
CA LEU A 71 3.72 4.37 5.08
C LEU A 71 3.24 5.34 6.16
N ALA A 72 4.09 6.27 6.58
CA ALA A 72 3.73 7.27 7.59
C ALA A 72 2.55 8.16 7.16
N CYS A 73 2.50 8.56 5.89
CA CYS A 73 1.38 9.32 5.35
C CYS A 73 0.07 8.51 5.40
N ILE A 74 0.10 7.22 5.04
CA ILE A 74 -1.09 6.36 5.05
C ILE A 74 -1.53 6.05 6.48
N VAL A 75 -0.60 5.77 7.40
CA VAL A 75 -0.92 5.57 8.82
C VAL A 75 -1.54 6.84 9.42
N GLY A 76 -0.94 8.00 9.16
CA GLY A 76 -1.49 9.29 9.61
C GLY A 76 -2.86 9.57 8.97
N PHE A 77 -3.05 9.26 7.69
CA PHE A 77 -4.35 9.35 7.02
C PHE A 77 -5.42 8.57 7.80
N LEU A 78 -5.16 7.31 8.16
CA LEU A 78 -6.10 6.49 8.93
C LEU A 78 -6.34 7.07 10.33
N HIS A 79 -5.28 7.52 11.00
CA HIS A 79 -5.36 8.13 12.33
C HIS A 79 -6.32 9.34 12.33
N PHE A 80 -6.20 10.23 11.35
CA PHE A 80 -7.01 11.43 11.26
C PHE A 80 -8.39 11.18 10.64
N LEU A 81 -8.51 10.21 9.73
CA LEU A 81 -9.81 9.80 9.17
C LEU A 81 -10.74 9.29 10.26
N ARG A 82 -10.24 8.43 11.16
CA ARG A 82 -11.00 7.89 12.32
C ARG A 82 -11.45 8.96 13.31
N ARG A 83 -10.89 10.16 13.25
CA ARG A 83 -11.20 11.33 14.09
C ARG A 83 -11.98 12.40 13.33
N ASP A 84 -12.54 12.05 12.17
CA ASP A 84 -13.28 12.96 11.28
C ASP A 84 -12.48 14.21 10.85
N ASN A 85 -11.14 14.18 10.97
CA ASN A 85 -10.29 15.29 10.53
C ASN A 85 -9.91 15.10 9.05
N TYR A 86 -10.90 15.32 8.19
CA TYR A 86 -10.78 15.13 6.75
C TYR A 86 -9.74 16.04 6.08
N VAL A 87 -9.43 17.20 6.67
CA VAL A 87 -8.43 18.12 6.11
C VAL A 87 -7.04 17.51 6.25
N ILE A 88 -6.62 17.15 7.47
CA ILE A 88 -5.28 16.58 7.66
C ILE A 88 -5.17 15.22 6.97
N ALA A 89 -6.22 14.38 7.05
CA ALA A 89 -6.26 13.10 6.36
C ALA A 89 -6.11 13.25 4.84
N GLY A 90 -6.81 14.21 4.23
CA GLY A 90 -6.71 14.51 2.80
C GLY A 90 -5.33 15.04 2.40
N SER A 91 -4.73 15.90 3.23
CA SER A 91 -3.37 16.41 3.01
C SER A 91 -2.32 15.28 3.03
N LEU A 92 -2.43 14.35 3.98
CA LEU A 92 -1.52 13.20 4.07
C LEU A 92 -1.67 12.26 2.87
N LEU A 93 -2.89 12.02 2.39
CA LEU A 93 -3.10 11.29 1.13
C LEU A 93 -2.46 12.01 -0.06
N ALA A 94 -2.63 13.33 -0.19
CA ALA A 94 -2.00 14.09 -1.27
C ALA A 94 -0.47 14.01 -1.22
N MET A 95 0.12 13.97 -0.02
CA MET A 95 1.57 13.79 0.12
C MET A 95 2.04 12.49 -0.52
N THR A 96 1.27 11.39 -0.48
CA THR A 96 1.68 10.12 -1.12
C THR A 96 1.90 10.23 -2.64
N LEU A 97 1.36 11.26 -3.30
CA LEU A 97 1.52 11.48 -4.74
C LEU A 97 2.96 11.83 -5.16
N TYR A 98 3.89 12.08 -4.24
CA TYR A 98 5.32 12.16 -4.61
C TYR A 98 5.82 10.86 -5.26
N LYS A 99 5.14 9.75 -4.96
CA LYS A 99 5.40 8.42 -5.49
C LYS A 99 4.06 7.74 -5.82
N PRO A 100 3.42 8.13 -6.94
CA PRO A 100 2.02 7.80 -7.20
C PRO A 100 1.78 6.29 -7.28
N ASN A 101 2.76 5.53 -7.76
CA ASN A 101 2.68 4.07 -7.87
C ASN A 101 2.42 3.41 -6.49
N VAL A 102 2.83 4.02 -5.38
CA VAL A 102 2.75 3.42 -4.04
C VAL A 102 1.34 3.46 -3.41
N ALA A 103 0.48 4.42 -3.79
CA ALA A 103 -0.82 4.58 -3.16
C ALA A 103 -1.96 5.07 -4.07
N ALA A 104 -1.75 5.22 -5.39
CA ALA A 104 -2.74 5.82 -6.28
C ALA A 104 -4.13 5.17 -6.20
N LEU A 105 -4.21 3.84 -6.15
CA LEU A 105 -5.50 3.14 -6.09
C LEU A 105 -6.22 3.39 -4.76
N LEU A 106 -5.49 3.45 -3.64
CA LEU A 106 -6.03 3.83 -2.34
C LEU A 106 -6.53 5.28 -2.35
N VAL A 107 -5.75 6.21 -2.92
CA VAL A 107 -6.12 7.63 -3.03
C VAL A 107 -7.44 7.79 -3.79
N VAL A 108 -7.56 7.18 -4.97
CA VAL A 108 -8.80 7.26 -5.78
C VAL A 108 -10.00 6.72 -5.00
N ALA A 109 -9.87 5.53 -4.42
CA ALA A 109 -10.94 4.91 -3.64
C ALA A 109 -11.33 5.76 -2.43
N ALA A 110 -10.37 6.24 -1.64
CA ALA A 110 -10.61 7.04 -0.45
C ALA A 110 -11.32 8.37 -0.77
N LEU A 111 -10.95 9.05 -1.86
CA LEU A 111 -11.60 10.29 -2.30
C LEU A 111 -13.05 10.05 -2.76
N ILE A 112 -13.33 8.90 -3.38
CA ILE A 112 -14.70 8.50 -3.77
C ILE A 112 -15.55 8.22 -2.53
N VAL A 113 -15.00 7.51 -1.53
CA VAL A 113 -15.74 7.17 -0.30
C VAL A 113 -15.95 8.41 0.57
N HIS A 114 -14.92 9.24 0.73
CA HIS A 114 -14.90 10.40 1.60
C HIS A 114 -14.54 11.69 0.84
N PRO A 115 -15.48 12.30 0.08
CA PRO A 115 -15.20 13.50 -0.72
C PRO A 115 -14.76 14.71 0.11
N ARG A 116 -15.03 14.71 1.43
CA ARG A 116 -14.55 15.76 2.36
C ARG A 116 -13.02 15.82 2.43
N LEU A 117 -12.31 14.74 2.10
CA LEU A 117 -10.85 14.69 2.01
C LEU A 117 -10.30 15.68 0.98
N LEU A 118 -11.09 16.05 -0.04
CA LEU A 118 -10.69 17.02 -1.07
C LEU A 118 -10.29 18.38 -0.46
N ARG A 119 -10.83 18.73 0.70
CA ARG A 119 -10.52 19.98 1.41
C ARG A 119 -9.06 20.11 1.81
N GLY A 120 -8.42 19.00 2.20
CA GLY A 120 -6.97 18.98 2.48
C GLY A 120 -6.15 18.52 1.28
N PHE A 121 -6.71 17.60 0.49
CA PHE A 121 -6.00 17.01 -0.64
C PHE A 121 -5.66 18.02 -1.74
N LEU A 122 -6.64 18.83 -2.19
CA LEU A 122 -6.42 19.76 -3.31
C LEU A 122 -5.42 20.88 -2.96
N PRO A 123 -5.50 21.56 -1.80
CA PRO A 123 -4.50 22.56 -1.44
C PRO A 123 -3.09 21.98 -1.31
N THR A 124 -2.95 20.80 -0.67
CA THR A 124 -1.63 20.16 -0.53
C THR A 124 -1.06 19.73 -1.88
N MET A 125 -1.89 19.20 -2.78
CA MET A 125 -1.48 18.87 -4.15
C MET A 125 -1.07 20.13 -4.93
N ALA A 126 -1.83 21.23 -4.81
CA ALA A 126 -1.52 22.49 -5.46
C ALA A 126 -0.19 23.09 -4.94
N ILE A 127 0.07 23.04 -3.63
CA ILE A 127 1.34 23.45 -3.04
C ILE A 127 2.47 22.56 -3.56
N GLY A 128 2.28 21.24 -3.59
CA GLY A 128 3.28 20.30 -4.13
C GLY A 128 3.62 20.57 -5.59
N LEU A 129 2.59 20.82 -6.43
CA LEU A 129 2.77 21.21 -7.82
C LEU A 129 3.47 22.56 -7.95
N GLY A 130 3.11 23.55 -7.12
CA GLY A 130 3.78 24.85 -7.06
C GLY A 130 5.27 24.71 -6.74
N ILE A 131 5.62 23.92 -5.73
CA ILE A 131 7.02 23.62 -5.39
C ILE A 131 7.73 22.92 -6.55
N ALA A 132 7.08 21.95 -7.20
CA ALA A 132 7.66 21.26 -8.35
C ALA A 132 7.92 22.22 -9.52
N LEU A 133 6.99 23.12 -9.82
CA LEU A 133 7.13 24.15 -10.85
C LEU A 133 8.24 25.15 -10.50
N LEU A 134 8.32 25.60 -9.25
CA LEU A 134 9.37 26.53 -8.79
C LEU A 134 10.77 25.91 -8.85
N THR A 135 10.89 24.61 -8.56
CA THR A 135 12.20 23.94 -8.46
C THR A 135 12.66 23.31 -9.78
N ALA A 136 11.75 22.77 -10.59
CA ALA A 136 12.07 22.04 -11.82
C ALA A 136 11.59 22.76 -13.10
N GLY A 137 10.81 23.83 -12.98
CA GLY A 137 10.18 24.51 -14.10
C GLY A 137 9.06 23.69 -14.76
N THR A 138 8.36 24.32 -15.70
CA THR A 138 7.31 23.67 -16.51
C THR A 138 7.86 22.51 -17.33
N SER A 139 9.08 22.66 -17.88
CA SER A 139 9.77 21.62 -18.65
C SER A 139 10.07 20.37 -17.80
N GLY A 140 10.53 20.54 -16.55
CA GLY A 140 10.79 19.43 -15.65
C GLY A 140 9.51 18.66 -15.28
N VAL A 141 8.42 19.38 -14.99
CA VAL A 141 7.11 18.75 -14.73
C VAL A 141 6.60 18.01 -15.96
N LEU A 142 6.68 18.60 -17.15
CA LEU A 142 6.23 17.94 -18.38
C LEU A 142 7.05 16.67 -18.68
N LYS A 143 8.37 16.72 -18.51
CA LYS A 143 9.24 15.54 -18.64
C LYS A 143 8.86 14.44 -17.65
N TYR A 144 8.50 14.81 -16.42
CA TYR A 144 8.02 13.84 -15.42
C TYR A 144 6.69 13.19 -15.84
N VAL A 145 5.73 13.96 -16.36
CA VAL A 145 4.47 13.43 -16.89
C VAL A 145 4.74 12.52 -18.09
N GLN A 146 5.60 12.93 -19.02
CA GLN A 146 6.01 12.12 -20.17
C GLN A 146 6.64 10.81 -19.71
N LEU A 147 7.57 10.84 -18.74
CA LEU A 147 8.17 9.64 -18.17
C LEU A 147 7.11 8.71 -17.56
N ALA A 148 6.14 9.24 -16.80
CA ALA A 148 5.06 8.45 -16.24
C ALA A 148 4.22 7.77 -17.34
N THR A 149 3.89 8.49 -18.42
CA THR A 149 3.15 7.93 -19.56
C THR A 149 3.97 6.90 -20.35
N GLN A 150 5.28 7.13 -20.49
CA GLN A 150 6.20 6.21 -21.15
C GLN A 150 6.36 4.93 -20.32
N LEU A 151 6.52 5.00 -19.00
CA LEU A 151 6.61 3.81 -18.15
C LEU A 151 5.34 2.94 -18.20
N ALA A 152 4.18 3.57 -18.40
CA ALA A 152 2.90 2.87 -18.56
C ALA A 152 2.76 2.19 -19.94
N SER A 153 3.39 2.73 -20.98
CA SER A 153 3.25 2.28 -22.38
C SER A 153 4.45 1.54 -22.95
N SER A 154 5.63 1.61 -22.32
CA SER A 154 6.85 0.98 -22.81
C SER A 154 6.85 -0.52 -22.52
N GLN A 155 7.35 -1.30 -23.49
CA GLN A 155 7.71 -2.69 -23.24
C GLN A 155 8.91 -2.74 -22.26
N TRP A 156 9.14 -3.86 -21.55
CA TRP A 156 10.32 -4.02 -20.68
C TRP A 156 11.62 -4.11 -21.50
N SER A 157 11.92 -3.13 -22.34
CA SER A 157 13.21 -2.98 -22.97
C SER A 157 14.15 -2.32 -21.96
N LEU A 158 14.77 -3.16 -21.13
CA LEU A 158 16.10 -3.00 -20.51
C LEU A 158 16.35 -2.24 -19.19
N GLU A 159 15.44 -1.49 -18.56
CA GLU A 159 15.85 -0.77 -17.32
C GLU A 159 15.49 -1.44 -15.97
N THR A 160 14.49 -2.32 -15.91
CA THR A 160 14.23 -3.09 -14.67
C THR A 160 13.98 -4.56 -14.99
N PRO A 161 14.79 -5.47 -14.43
CA PRO A 161 14.55 -6.89 -14.57
C PRO A 161 13.21 -7.32 -13.98
N PHE A 162 12.49 -8.21 -14.68
CA PHE A 162 11.17 -8.69 -14.24
C PHE A 162 11.19 -9.29 -12.83
N TRP A 163 12.30 -9.92 -12.42
CA TRP A 163 12.45 -10.50 -11.08
C TRP A 163 12.50 -9.46 -9.95
N LYS A 164 12.62 -8.17 -10.26
CA LYS A 164 12.54 -7.07 -9.28
C LYS A 164 11.12 -6.48 -9.18
N VAL A 165 10.18 -6.94 -9.99
CA VAL A 165 8.79 -6.47 -10.01
C VAL A 165 7.91 -7.51 -9.34
N HIS A 166 7.25 -7.11 -8.26
CA HIS A 166 6.46 -8.01 -7.39
C HIS A 166 4.94 -7.91 -7.61
N GLY A 167 4.50 -7.22 -8.65
CA GLY A 167 3.10 -7.16 -9.09
C GLY A 167 2.79 -8.13 -10.24
N LEU A 168 1.53 -8.13 -10.69
CA LEU A 168 1.01 -8.94 -11.81
C LEU A 168 1.36 -8.38 -13.19
N ALA A 169 1.91 -7.17 -13.26
CA ALA A 169 2.21 -6.51 -14.53
C ALA A 169 3.09 -7.35 -15.48
N PRO A 170 4.16 -8.03 -15.03
CA PRO A 170 4.93 -8.94 -15.89
C PRO A 170 4.09 -10.09 -16.46
N SER A 171 3.18 -10.67 -15.68
CA SER A 171 2.30 -11.76 -16.12
C SER A 171 1.25 -11.29 -17.13
N PHE A 172 0.67 -10.11 -16.93
CA PHE A 172 -0.23 -9.53 -17.93
C PHE A 172 0.53 -9.22 -19.22
N GLN A 173 1.76 -8.73 -19.13
CA GLN A 173 2.56 -8.41 -20.29
C GLN A 173 3.04 -9.65 -21.05
N SER A 174 3.29 -10.78 -20.37
CA SER A 174 3.62 -12.03 -21.07
C SER A 174 2.45 -12.55 -21.90
N VAL A 175 1.21 -12.28 -21.47
CA VAL A 175 -0.02 -12.65 -22.21
C VAL A 175 -0.34 -11.62 -23.30
N TRP A 176 -0.18 -10.33 -23.01
CA TRP A 176 -0.45 -9.23 -23.94
C TRP A 176 0.73 -8.24 -23.98
N PRO A 177 1.73 -8.45 -24.85
CA PRO A 177 2.99 -7.69 -24.83
C PRO A 177 2.85 -6.17 -24.93
N GLU A 178 1.89 -5.70 -25.73
CA GLU A 178 1.68 -4.28 -26.00
C GLU A 178 0.82 -3.58 -24.93
N HIS A 179 -0.19 -4.26 -24.39
CA HIS A 179 -1.19 -3.62 -23.53
C HIS A 179 -1.25 -4.20 -22.11
N GLY A 180 -0.45 -5.22 -21.79
CA GLY A 180 -0.54 -5.95 -20.53
C GLY A 180 -0.39 -5.07 -19.28
N LYS A 181 0.52 -4.08 -19.29
CA LYS A 181 0.65 -3.13 -18.18
C LYS A 181 -0.61 -2.28 -17.99
N LEU A 182 -1.14 -1.74 -19.08
CA LEU A 182 -2.37 -0.94 -19.06
C LEU A 182 -3.57 -1.78 -18.63
N ALA A 183 -3.69 -3.01 -19.14
CA ALA A 183 -4.71 -3.96 -18.71
C ALA A 183 -4.60 -4.28 -17.22
N CYS A 184 -3.39 -4.50 -16.70
CA CYS A 184 -3.12 -4.73 -15.27
C CYS A 184 -3.62 -3.55 -14.43
N VAL A 185 -3.25 -2.32 -14.79
CA VAL A 185 -3.72 -1.09 -14.12
C VAL A 185 -5.24 -0.95 -14.22
N GLY A 186 -5.81 -1.22 -15.39
CA GLY A 186 -7.26 -1.16 -15.61
C GLY A 186 -8.03 -2.13 -14.72
N VAL A 187 -7.56 -3.38 -14.61
CA VAL A 187 -8.14 -4.38 -13.71
C VAL A 187 -8.01 -3.93 -12.24
N GLY A 188 -6.83 -3.43 -11.84
CA GLY A 188 -6.63 -2.88 -10.50
C GLY A 188 -7.59 -1.74 -10.18
N LEU A 189 -7.78 -0.81 -11.13
CA LEU A 189 -8.73 0.29 -10.98
C LEU A 189 -10.17 -0.23 -10.82
N LEU A 190 -10.61 -1.18 -11.64
CA LEU A 190 -11.95 -1.77 -11.52
C LEU A 190 -12.17 -2.43 -10.16
N ILE A 191 -11.20 -3.21 -9.67
CA ILE A 191 -11.27 -3.84 -8.34
C ILE A 191 -11.29 -2.78 -7.24
N SER A 192 -10.46 -1.75 -7.32
CA SER A 192 -10.44 -0.65 -6.35
C SER A 192 -11.75 0.14 -6.33
N LEU A 193 -12.38 0.36 -7.48
CA LEU A 193 -13.71 0.98 -7.56
C LEU A 193 -14.78 0.09 -6.93
N LEU A 194 -14.72 -1.23 -7.14
CA LEU A 194 -15.61 -2.18 -6.48
C LEU A 194 -15.43 -2.14 -4.96
N VAL A 195 -14.19 -2.17 -4.46
CA VAL A 195 -13.88 -2.06 -3.02
C VAL A 195 -14.39 -0.72 -2.46
N ALA A 196 -14.16 0.38 -3.18
CA ALA A 196 -14.65 1.71 -2.79
C ALA A 196 -16.19 1.75 -2.72
N TRP A 197 -16.87 1.13 -3.69
CA TRP A 197 -18.33 1.04 -3.69
C TRP A 197 -18.84 0.22 -2.48
N GLN A 198 -18.25 -0.94 -2.20
CA GLN A 198 -18.62 -1.77 -1.04
C GLN A 198 -18.34 -1.05 0.29
N TRP A 199 -17.20 -0.37 0.40
CA TRP A 199 -16.85 0.44 1.57
C TRP A 199 -17.85 1.58 1.77
N ARG A 200 -18.17 2.34 0.71
CA ARG A 200 -19.17 3.41 0.76
C ARG A 200 -20.57 2.90 1.10
N ALA A 201 -20.93 1.72 0.60
CA ALA A 201 -22.19 1.04 0.92
C ALA A 201 -22.21 0.43 2.33
N ARG A 202 -21.12 0.56 3.11
CA ARG A 202 -20.95 -0.04 4.46
C ARG A 202 -21.08 -1.57 4.48
N ARG A 203 -20.81 -2.22 3.35
CA ARG A 203 -20.79 -3.69 3.20
C ARG A 203 -19.41 -4.29 3.46
N LEU A 204 -18.40 -3.44 3.63
CA LEU A 204 -17.03 -3.81 3.90
C LEU A 204 -16.49 -2.91 5.01
N ALA A 205 -15.90 -3.51 6.04
CA ALA A 205 -15.29 -2.76 7.13
C ALA A 205 -14.13 -1.88 6.63
N GLU A 206 -13.98 -0.69 7.20
CA GLU A 206 -12.95 0.29 6.82
C GLU A 206 -11.54 -0.31 6.80
N LEU A 207 -11.17 -1.05 7.85
CA LEU A 207 -9.84 -1.66 7.98
C LEU A 207 -9.55 -2.64 6.83
N LEU A 208 -10.55 -3.45 6.47
CA LEU A 208 -10.44 -4.41 5.38
C LEU A 208 -10.44 -3.71 4.03
N ALA A 209 -11.28 -2.69 3.82
CA ALA A 209 -11.29 -1.91 2.59
C ALA A 209 -9.90 -1.31 2.31
N VAL A 210 -9.27 -0.70 3.31
CA VAL A 210 -7.93 -0.13 3.18
C VAL A 210 -6.88 -1.21 2.94
N ALA A 211 -6.93 -2.32 3.68
CA ALA A 211 -5.99 -3.43 3.46
C ALA A 211 -6.09 -4.02 2.04
N LEU A 212 -7.32 -4.25 1.56
CA LEU A 212 -7.57 -4.72 0.19
C LEU A 212 -7.05 -3.72 -0.84
N LEU A 213 -7.22 -2.42 -0.63
CA LEU A 213 -6.72 -1.38 -1.53
C LEU A 213 -5.20 -1.32 -1.56
N LEU A 214 -4.51 -1.50 -0.43
CA LEU A 214 -3.05 -1.58 -0.37
C LEU A 214 -2.52 -2.80 -1.13
N CYS A 215 -3.14 -3.97 -0.93
CA CYS A 215 -2.77 -5.18 -1.66
C CYS A 215 -3.12 -5.09 -3.15
N CYS A 216 -4.28 -4.51 -3.50
CA CYS A 216 -4.66 -4.23 -4.88
C CYS A 216 -3.61 -3.31 -5.54
N ASN A 217 -3.18 -2.26 -4.84
CA ASN A 217 -2.14 -1.38 -5.32
C ASN A 217 -0.80 -2.12 -5.52
N ALA A 218 -0.40 -3.01 -4.61
CA ALA A 218 0.82 -3.82 -4.78
C ALA A 218 0.70 -4.87 -5.91
N LEU A 219 -0.49 -5.40 -6.18
CA LEU A 219 -0.70 -6.38 -7.26
C LEU A 219 -0.76 -5.72 -8.64
N PHE A 220 -1.51 -4.64 -8.77
CA PHE A 220 -1.89 -4.09 -10.07
C PHE A 220 -1.11 -2.83 -10.48
N ASN A 221 -0.13 -2.44 -9.67
CA ASN A 221 0.80 -1.39 -10.05
C ASN A 221 1.80 -1.91 -11.11
N PRO A 222 2.05 -1.15 -12.19
CA PRO A 222 2.95 -1.54 -13.28
C PRO A 222 4.41 -1.70 -12.83
N TYR A 223 4.77 -1.11 -11.68
CA TYR A 223 6.11 -1.13 -11.11
C TYR A 223 6.06 -1.15 -9.57
N VAL A 224 6.21 -2.35 -9.01
CA VAL A 224 6.29 -2.58 -7.56
C VAL A 224 7.62 -3.20 -7.19
N PRO A 225 8.62 -2.38 -6.86
CA PRO A 225 9.88 -2.85 -6.32
C PRO A 225 9.70 -3.38 -4.89
N ILE A 226 10.61 -4.24 -4.44
CA ILE A 226 10.50 -4.95 -3.15
C ILE A 226 10.31 -4.01 -1.95
N TYR A 227 11.01 -2.88 -1.93
CA TYR A 227 10.93 -1.90 -0.85
C TYR A 227 9.58 -1.18 -0.76
N ASP A 228 8.77 -1.16 -1.82
CA ASP A 228 7.41 -0.59 -1.80
C ASP A 228 6.41 -1.52 -1.11
N LEU A 229 6.75 -2.81 -0.99
CA LEU A 229 5.92 -3.80 -0.31
C LEU A 229 5.87 -3.58 1.21
N VAL A 230 6.67 -2.69 1.77
CA VAL A 230 6.58 -2.30 3.20
C VAL A 230 5.17 -1.83 3.58
N LEU A 231 4.39 -1.32 2.62
CA LEU A 231 2.98 -0.99 2.85
C LEU A 231 2.08 -2.20 3.13
N LEU A 232 2.47 -3.40 2.71
CA LEU A 232 1.72 -4.62 3.00
C LEU A 232 1.81 -5.00 4.49
N GLU A 233 2.79 -4.49 5.22
CA GLU A 233 2.82 -4.62 6.68
C GLU A 233 1.63 -3.90 7.33
N LEU A 234 1.28 -2.71 6.83
CA LEU A 234 0.08 -2.02 7.28
C LEU A 234 -1.17 -2.82 6.92
N ALA A 235 -1.27 -3.33 5.69
CA ALA A 235 -2.40 -4.17 5.29
C ALA A 235 -2.57 -5.37 6.24
N LEU A 236 -1.47 -6.04 6.60
CA LEU A 236 -1.47 -7.14 7.56
C LEU A 236 -1.92 -6.70 8.96
N VAL A 237 -1.44 -5.56 9.46
CA VAL A 237 -1.87 -5.02 10.76
C VAL A 237 -3.37 -4.74 10.77
N LEU A 238 -3.90 -4.12 9.71
CA LEU A 238 -5.33 -3.80 9.60
C LEU A 238 -6.20 -5.06 9.56
N VAL A 239 -5.78 -6.07 8.81
CA VAL A 239 -6.44 -7.37 8.73
C VAL A 239 -6.39 -8.09 10.09
N CYS A 240 -5.23 -8.09 10.76
CA CYS A 240 -5.09 -8.66 12.11
C CYS A 240 -5.96 -7.94 13.14
N GLN A 241 -6.10 -6.61 13.04
CA GLN A 241 -6.96 -5.85 13.93
C GLN A 241 -8.44 -6.16 13.67
N ALA A 242 -8.85 -6.26 12.41
CA ALA A 242 -10.19 -6.69 12.03
C ALA A 242 -10.47 -8.08 12.63
N ALA A 243 -9.54 -9.02 12.45
CA ALA A 243 -9.55 -10.35 13.08
C ALA A 243 -9.70 -10.33 14.59
N TYR A 244 -8.88 -9.53 15.25
CA TYR A 244 -8.85 -9.45 16.69
C TYR A 244 -10.13 -8.83 17.28
N SER A 245 -10.77 -7.90 16.56
CA SER A 245 -12.01 -7.24 17.01
C SER A 245 -13.25 -8.14 17.02
N GLY A 246 -13.09 -9.45 16.87
CA GLY A 246 -14.19 -10.42 16.87
C GLY A 246 -14.87 -10.58 15.53
N GLN A 247 -14.37 -9.94 14.47
CA GLN A 247 -14.90 -10.11 13.11
C GLN A 247 -14.48 -11.47 12.50
N PHE A 248 -13.60 -12.25 13.16
CA PHE A 248 -13.05 -13.50 12.62
C PHE A 248 -13.01 -14.65 13.65
N LYS A 249 -13.18 -15.89 13.17
CA LYS A 249 -13.13 -17.17 13.91
C LYS A 249 -11.68 -17.62 14.11
N LEU A 250 -11.44 -18.47 15.11
CA LEU A 250 -10.11 -18.96 15.53
C LEU A 250 -9.28 -19.62 14.41
N GLN A 251 -9.92 -20.32 13.46
CA GLN A 251 -9.25 -20.95 12.30
C GLN A 251 -8.53 -19.91 11.40
N SER A 252 -9.00 -18.67 11.40
CA SER A 252 -8.41 -17.56 10.63
C SER A 252 -7.01 -17.19 11.13
N ILE A 253 -6.68 -17.48 12.39
CA ILE A 253 -5.38 -17.12 12.99
C ILE A 253 -4.22 -17.86 12.30
N VAL A 254 -4.39 -19.13 11.96
CA VAL A 254 -3.35 -19.92 11.26
C VAL A 254 -3.14 -19.38 9.85
N TYR A 255 -4.22 -19.04 9.15
CA TYR A 255 -4.13 -18.39 7.84
C TYR A 255 -3.43 -17.04 7.92
N PHE A 256 -3.70 -16.23 8.95
CA PHE A 256 -3.04 -14.95 9.15
C PHE A 256 -1.56 -15.09 9.50
N GLN A 257 -1.17 -16.11 10.26
CA GLN A 257 0.24 -16.41 10.52
C GLN A 257 0.95 -16.83 9.23
N GLY A 258 0.30 -17.66 8.40
CA GLY A 258 0.80 -18.02 7.07
C GLY A 258 0.93 -16.80 6.16
N ALA A 259 -0.10 -15.95 6.10
CA ALA A 259 -0.08 -14.72 5.32
C ALA A 259 1.02 -13.75 5.80
N ALA A 260 1.19 -13.59 7.11
CA ALA A 260 2.26 -12.78 7.69
C ALA A 260 3.64 -13.31 7.29
N LEU A 261 3.87 -14.62 7.41
CA LEU A 261 5.11 -15.25 7.00
C LEU A 261 5.39 -15.08 5.50
N LEU A 262 4.36 -15.23 4.67
CA LEU A 262 4.45 -15.03 3.22
C LEU A 262 4.71 -13.56 2.86
N LEU A 263 4.14 -12.60 3.56
CA LEU A 263 4.44 -11.18 3.34
C LEU A 263 5.86 -10.82 3.78
N PHE A 264 6.36 -11.46 4.84
CA PHE A 264 7.69 -11.20 5.39
C PHE A 264 8.81 -11.80 4.53
N VAL A 265 8.70 -13.09 4.19
CA VAL A 265 9.76 -13.84 3.47
C VAL A 265 9.47 -13.96 1.97
N GLY A 266 8.20 -13.97 1.58
CA GLY A 266 7.76 -14.26 0.21
C GLY A 266 8.36 -13.35 -0.85
N PRO A 267 8.47 -12.01 -0.66
CA PRO A 267 9.11 -11.15 -1.66
C PRO A 267 10.55 -11.57 -1.96
N HIS A 268 11.35 -11.80 -0.92
CA HIS A 268 12.77 -12.18 -1.06
C HIS A 268 12.93 -13.58 -1.67
N LEU A 269 12.15 -14.54 -1.18
CA LEU A 269 12.13 -15.90 -1.72
C LEU A 269 11.69 -15.90 -3.19
N SER A 270 10.65 -15.12 -3.52
CA SER A 270 10.15 -15.02 -4.89
C SER A 270 11.17 -14.40 -5.83
N GLN A 271 11.93 -13.39 -5.39
CA GLN A 271 12.99 -12.78 -6.19
C GLN A 271 14.14 -13.74 -6.44
N ALA A 272 14.51 -14.56 -5.44
CA ALA A 272 15.50 -15.61 -5.60
C ALA A 272 15.05 -16.72 -6.57
N LEU A 273 13.77 -17.10 -6.51
CA LEU A 273 13.17 -18.13 -7.36
C LEU A 273 12.79 -17.61 -8.76
N ALA A 274 12.59 -16.31 -8.95
CA ALA A 274 12.07 -15.77 -10.20
C ALA A 274 13.01 -15.99 -11.39
N ARG A 275 14.33 -15.98 -11.14
CA ARG A 275 15.34 -16.24 -12.18
C ARG A 275 15.28 -17.67 -12.71
N PRO A 276 15.39 -18.74 -11.88
CA PRO A 276 15.31 -20.10 -12.37
C PRO A 276 13.91 -20.50 -12.88
N LEU A 277 12.84 -19.91 -12.32
CA LEU A 277 11.47 -20.22 -12.75
C LEU A 277 11.05 -19.50 -14.04
N GLY A 278 11.67 -18.36 -14.37
CA GLY A 278 11.24 -17.50 -15.47
C GLY A 278 9.98 -16.67 -15.19
N TRP A 279 9.43 -16.75 -13.96
CA TRP A 279 8.27 -15.96 -13.50
C TRP A 279 8.37 -15.67 -12.00
N ASN A 280 7.73 -14.58 -11.54
CA ASN A 280 7.71 -14.23 -10.12
C ASN A 280 6.49 -14.85 -9.41
N PRO A 281 6.66 -15.72 -8.39
CA PRO A 281 5.54 -16.36 -7.71
C PRO A 281 4.82 -15.50 -6.66
N PHE A 282 5.41 -14.39 -6.20
CA PHE A 282 4.83 -13.58 -5.14
C PHE A 282 3.44 -12.99 -5.45
N PRO A 283 3.15 -12.46 -6.66
CA PRO A 283 1.82 -11.98 -6.99
C PRO A 283 0.72 -13.03 -6.79
N MET A 284 0.98 -14.30 -7.14
CA MET A 284 0.01 -15.39 -6.96
C MET A 284 -0.25 -15.69 -5.49
N LEU A 285 0.80 -15.65 -4.67
CA LEU A 285 0.68 -15.79 -3.22
C LEU A 285 -0.16 -14.65 -2.63
N LEU A 286 0.09 -13.41 -3.06
CA LEU A 286 -0.64 -12.25 -2.59
C LEU A 286 -2.12 -12.26 -3.03
N VAL A 287 -2.42 -12.74 -4.24
CA VAL A 287 -3.80 -13.01 -4.68
C VAL A 287 -4.47 -14.05 -3.77
N GLY A 288 -3.78 -15.14 -3.43
CA GLY A 288 -4.32 -16.16 -2.53
C GLY A 288 -4.64 -15.62 -1.13
N VAL A 289 -3.73 -14.81 -0.56
CA VAL A 289 -3.95 -14.13 0.72
C VAL A 289 -5.17 -13.19 0.65
N LEU A 290 -5.31 -12.44 -0.44
CA LEU A 290 -6.44 -11.53 -0.64
C LEU A 290 -7.76 -12.28 -0.78
N PHE A 291 -7.79 -13.33 -1.59
CA PHE A 291 -8.98 -14.11 -1.82
C PHE A 291 -9.45 -14.79 -0.52
N ALA A 292 -8.51 -15.30 0.28
CA ALA A 292 -8.82 -15.87 1.59
C ALA A 292 -9.44 -14.82 2.53
N ALA A 293 -8.90 -13.59 2.56
CA ALA A 293 -9.46 -12.52 3.38
C ALA A 293 -10.88 -12.11 2.95
N VAL A 294 -11.14 -11.98 1.64
CA VAL A 294 -12.45 -11.62 1.10
C VAL A 294 -13.48 -12.73 1.27
N ALA A 295 -13.12 -13.97 0.92
CA ALA A 295 -14.02 -15.12 1.04
C ALA A 295 -14.45 -15.34 2.50
N TYR A 296 -13.55 -15.05 3.43
CA TYR A 296 -13.86 -15.11 4.85
C TYR A 296 -14.92 -14.08 5.27
N GLU A 297 -14.74 -12.81 4.90
CA GLU A 297 -15.69 -11.72 5.22
C GLU A 297 -17.10 -12.01 4.67
N TRP A 298 -17.16 -12.55 3.45
CA TRP A 298 -18.42 -12.93 2.81
C TRP A 298 -19.18 -14.00 3.60
N ASN A 299 -18.48 -15.03 4.06
CA ASN A 299 -19.08 -16.11 4.86
C ASN A 299 -19.55 -15.63 6.25
N ALA A 300 -18.81 -14.70 6.87
CA ALA A 300 -19.22 -14.10 8.14
C ALA A 300 -20.56 -13.35 8.01
N SER A 301 -20.69 -12.53 6.96
CA SER A 301 -21.89 -11.72 6.69
C SER A 301 -23.14 -12.58 6.40
N ALA A 302 -22.97 -13.70 5.70
CA ALA A 302 -24.07 -14.63 5.42
C ALA A 302 -24.64 -15.27 6.70
N THR A 303 -23.76 -15.60 7.66
CA THR A 303 -24.14 -16.29 8.90
C THR A 303 -24.97 -15.38 9.83
N GLU A 304 -24.64 -14.08 9.92
CA GLU A 304 -25.41 -13.13 10.73
C GLU A 304 -26.82 -12.89 10.17
N THR A 305 -26.96 -12.94 8.84
CA THR A 305 -28.25 -12.75 8.17
C THR A 305 -29.22 -13.90 8.49
N GLU A 306 -28.72 -15.14 8.60
CA GLU A 306 -29.55 -16.29 8.95
C GLU A 306 -30.00 -16.28 10.42
N VAL A 307 -29.11 -15.94 11.36
CA VAL A 307 -29.44 -15.91 12.79
C VAL A 307 -30.44 -14.78 13.11
N GLY A 308 -30.33 -13.64 12.43
CA GLY A 308 -31.27 -12.52 12.58
C GLY A 308 -32.69 -12.80 12.02
N VAL A 309 -32.82 -13.70 11.05
CA VAL A 309 -34.12 -14.11 10.49
C VAL A 309 -34.85 -15.08 11.41
N PHE A 310 -34.14 -15.98 12.09
CA PHE A 310 -34.75 -16.94 13.02
C PHE A 310 -35.19 -16.35 14.38
N GLN A 311 -34.74 -15.15 14.74
CA GLN A 311 -35.18 -14.45 15.97
C GLN A 311 -36.34 -13.48 15.74
N ARG A 312 -36.94 -13.45 14.53
CA ARG A 312 -38.09 -12.60 14.19
C ARG A 312 -39.34 -13.40 13.80
N THR A 313 -39.60 -14.49 14.51
CA THR A 313 -40.93 -15.12 14.53
C THR A 313 -41.50 -14.99 15.94
N PRO A 314 -42.66 -14.33 16.12
CA PRO A 314 -43.32 -14.18 17.42
C PRO A 314 -43.76 -15.51 18.03
#